data_AF-A0A1G1JRC3-F1
#
_entry.id   AF-A0A1G1JRC3-F1
#
_cell.length_a   1.000
_cell.length_b   1.000
_cell.length_c   1.000
_cell.angle_alpha   90.00
_cell.angle_beta   90.00
_cell.angle_gamma   90.00
#
_symmetry.space_group_name_H-M   'P 1'
#
loop_
_entity.id
_entity.type
_entity.pdbx_description
1 polymer ?
#
loop_
_entity_poly.entity_id
_entity_poly.type
_entity_poly.pdbx_seq_one_letter_code
_entity_poly.pdbx_strand_id
1 'polypeptide(L)' 'MPKEVPLAKLCSACGSNQGVEIETVTNVMPQPGEMYPVLLCAAHRKALQEKWLDIVLDKTGKLNFILKKNAR' A
#
# COMPACT_ATOMS: atom_id res chain seq x y z
N MET A 1 -5.96 23.99 -23.21
CA MET A 1 -6.30 23.49 -21.87
C MET A 1 -5.49 22.22 -21.65
N PRO A 2 -4.60 22.14 -20.65
CA PRO A 2 -3.88 20.91 -20.39
C PRO A 2 -4.91 19.86 -19.98
N LYS A 3 -4.95 18.73 -20.69
CA LYS A 3 -5.75 17.57 -20.30
C LYS A 3 -5.14 17.08 -19.00
N GLU A 4 -5.83 17.32 -17.87
CA GLU A 4 -5.49 16.70 -16.60
C GLU A 4 -5.54 15.19 -16.83
N VAL A 5 -4.36 14.58 -16.99
CA VAL A 5 -4.24 13.13 -16.97
C VAL A 5 -4.66 12.75 -15.56
N PRO A 6 -5.75 11.99 -15.36
CA PRO A 6 -6.11 11.54 -14.03
C PRO A 6 -4.89 10.79 -13.51
N LEU A 7 -4.28 11.28 -12.43
CA LEU A 7 -3.22 10.56 -11.74
C LEU A 7 -3.75 9.16 -11.51
N ALA A 8 -3.24 8.20 -12.29
CA ALA A 8 -3.74 6.84 -12.23
C ALA A 8 -3.53 6.36 -10.79
N LYS A 9 -4.61 5.99 -10.11
CA LYS A 9 -4.52 5.44 -8.76
C LYS A 9 -3.89 4.06 -8.89
N LEU A 10 -2.57 3.99 -8.70
CA LEU A 10 -1.82 2.74 -8.75
C LEU A 10 -1.64 2.18 -7.35
N CYS A 11 -1.80 0.87 -7.23
CA CYS A 11 -1.48 0.13 -6.02
C CYS A 11 0.00 0.34 -5.67
N SER A 12 0.28 0.82 -4.47
CA SER A 12 1.63 1.08 -3.96
C SER A 12 2.47 -0.20 -3.84
N ALA A 13 1.82 -1.37 -3.75
CA ALA A 13 2.50 -2.66 -3.64
C ALA A 13 2.83 -3.33 -4.99
N CYS A 14 1.95 -3.21 -6.00
CA CYS A 14 2.10 -3.96 -7.26
C CYS A 14 1.89 -3.15 -8.55
N GLY A 15 1.54 -1.87 -8.46
CA GLY A 15 1.31 -1.00 -9.62
C GLY A 15 -0.01 -1.21 -10.36
N SER A 16 -0.89 -2.13 -9.93
CA SER A 16 -2.22 -2.31 -10.53
C SER A 16 -3.08 -1.05 -10.38
N ASN A 17 -3.90 -0.73 -11.38
CA ASN A 17 -4.86 0.39 -11.36
C ASN A 17 -6.31 -0.05 -11.09
N GLN A 18 -6.54 -1.34 -10.82
CA GLN A 18 -7.88 -1.91 -10.68
C GLN A 18 -8.30 -1.96 -9.20
N GLY A 19 -9.47 -1.38 -8.89
CA GLY A 19 -10.06 -1.44 -7.55
C GLY A 19 -9.13 -0.88 -6.46
N VAL A 20 -8.41 0.20 -6.78
CA VAL A 20 -7.46 0.86 -5.88
C VAL A 20 -8.16 1.93 -5.07
N GLU A 21 -8.07 1.83 -3.74
CA GLU A 21 -8.56 2.86 -2.81
C GLU A 21 -7.45 3.22 -1.80
N ILE A 22 -7.67 4.31 -1.07
CA ILE A 22 -6.76 4.79 -0.04
C ILE A 22 -7.05 4.03 1.24
N GLU A 23 -6.03 3.42 1.81
CA GLU A 23 -6.04 2.80 3.13
C GLU A 23 -5.12 3.57 4.06
N THR A 24 -5.53 3.76 5.31
CA THR A 24 -4.66 4.34 6.34
C THR A 24 -4.05 3.21 7.16
N VAL A 25 -2.73 3.08 7.11
CA VAL A 25 -2.00 2.03 7.84
C VAL A 25 -1.21 2.63 9.00
N THR A 26 -1.27 1.95 10.14
CA THR A 26 -0.57 2.37 11.38
C THR A 26 0.47 1.37 11.86
N ASN A 27 0.50 0.17 11.27
CA ASN A 27 1.43 -0.88 11.61
C ASN A 27 2.65 -0.87 10.67
N VAL A 28 3.28 0.30 10.54
CA VAL A 28 4.48 0.49 9.71
C VAL A 28 5.71 0.43 10.60
N MET A 29 6.67 -0.45 10.28
CA MET A 29 7.92 -0.55 11.03
C MET A 29 8.97 0.41 10.45
N PRO A 30 9.80 1.11 11.27
CA PRO A 30 9.88 1.04 12.74
C PRO A 30 8.99 2.06 13.48
N GLN A 31 8.01 2.69 12.80
CA GLN A 31 7.17 3.76 13.36
C GLN A 31 5.71 3.31 13.60
N PRO A 32 5.46 2.35 14.53
CA PRO A 32 4.11 1.91 14.81
C PRO A 32 3.30 3.05 15.46
N GLY A 33 2.05 3.20 15.04
CA GLY A 33 1.12 4.23 15.54
C GLY A 33 1.03 5.48 14.67
N GLU A 34 1.99 5.73 13.78
CA GLU A 34 1.88 6.79 12.78
C GLU A 34 0.96 6.39 11.63
N MET A 35 0.15 7.32 11.14
CA MET A 35 -0.79 7.07 10.05
C MET A 35 -0.16 7.35 8.69
N TYR A 36 -0.07 6.31 7.85
CA TYR A 36 0.40 6.41 6.48
C TYR A 36 -0.73 6.14 5.50
N PRO A 37 -1.11 7.10 4.64
CA PRO A 37 -2.04 6.84 3.54
C PRO A 37 -1.34 6.05 2.44
N VAL A 38 -1.88 4.89 2.07
CA VAL A 38 -1.37 4.04 0.99
C VAL A 38 -2.47 3.69 0.01
N LEU A 39 -2.13 3.60 -1.28
CA LEU A 39 -3.06 3.15 -2.31
C LEU A 39 -2.95 1.64 -2.44
N LEU A 40 -4.02 0.88 -2.18
CA LEU A 40 -4.01 -0.58 -2.28
C LEU A 40 -5.16 -1.07 -3.15
N CYS A 41 -4.87 -2.03 -4.05
CA CYS A 41 -5.91 -2.77 -4.75
C CYS A 41 -6.59 -3.76 -3.80
N ALA A 42 -7.78 -4.24 -4.18
CA ALA A 42 -8.58 -5.18 -3.38
C ALA A 42 -7.78 -6.38 -2.83
N ALA A 43 -6.88 -6.97 -3.63
CA ALA A 43 -6.06 -8.10 -3.20
C ALA A 43 -5.07 -7.73 -2.07
N HIS A 44 -4.38 -6.60 -2.20
CA HIS A 44 -3.41 -6.15 -1.19
C HIS A 44 -4.09 -5.59 0.06
N ARG A 45 -5.30 -5.02 -0.06
CA ARG A 45 -6.12 -4.68 1.11
C ARG A 45 -6.49 -5.91 1.91
N LYS A 46 -6.97 -6.95 1.22
CA LYS A 46 -7.29 -8.23 1.86
C LYS A 46 -6.03 -8.82 2.52
N ALA A 47 -4.90 -8.84 1.82
CA ALA A 47 -3.64 -9.30 2.39
C ALA A 47 -3.19 -8.49 3.62
N LEU A 48 -3.42 -7.18 3.63
CA LEU A 48 -3.14 -6.33 4.80
C LEU A 48 -4.05 -6.70 5.98
N GLN A 49 -5.36 -6.84 5.76
CA GLN A 49 -6.33 -7.24 6.79
C GLN A 49 -6.03 -8.63 7.36
N GLU A 50 -5.60 -9.56 6.50
CA GLU A 50 -5.19 -10.92 6.87
C GLU A 50 -3.76 -11.01 7.44
N LYS A 51 -3.08 -9.86 7.61
CA LYS A 51 -1.70 -9.76 8.11
C LYS A 51 -0.67 -10.50 7.26
N TRP A 52 -0.97 -10.68 5.98
CA TRP A 52 -0.10 -11.24 4.95
C TRP A 52 0.72 -10.18 4.23
N LEU A 53 0.37 -8.90 4.35
CA LEU A 53 1.14 -7.78 3.83
C LEU A 53 1.77 -7.01 4.99
N ASP A 54 3.10 -7.03 5.10
CA ASP A 54 3.83 -6.14 5.99
C ASP A 54 4.24 -4.86 5.23
N ILE A 55 4.26 -3.75 5.95
CA ILE A 55 4.67 -2.45 5.41
C ILE A 55 5.84 -1.93 6.25
N VAL A 56 6.95 -1.63 5.58
CA VAL A 56 8.20 -1.21 6.23
C VAL A 56 8.64 0.12 5.63
N LEU A 57 8.92 1.09 6.48
CA LEU A 57 9.56 2.33 6.09
C LEU A 57 11.07 2.11 6.02
N ASP A 58 11.68 2.35 4.86
CA ASP A 58 13.14 2.29 4.76
C ASP A 58 13.81 3.59 5.24
N LYS A 59 15.14 3.59 5.24
CA LYS A 59 15.98 4.72 5.68
C LYS A 59 15.80 5.98 4.83
N THR A 60 15.18 5.88 3.65
CA THR A 60 14.89 7.01 2.76
C THR A 60 13.50 7.60 3.00
N GLY A 61 12.71 7.01 3.91
CA GLY A 61 11.32 7.39 4.13
C GLY A 61 10.36 6.80 3.09
N LYS A 62 10.79 5.79 2.32
CA LYS A 62 9.93 5.12 1.35
C LYS A 62 9.29 3.88 1.98
N LEU A 63 7.99 3.72 1.71
CA LEU A 63 7.23 2.53 2.11
C LEU A 63 7.55 1.36 1.18
N ASN A 64 7.88 0.23 1.79
CA ASN A 64 8.12 -1.06 1.14
C ASN A 64 7.04 -2.05 1.57
N PHE A 65 6.51 -2.79 0.62
CA PHE A 65 5.40 -3.71 0.81
C PHE A 65 5.89 -5.15 0.65
N ILE A 66 5.74 -5.96 1.69
CA ILE A 66 6.28 -7.32 1.74
C ILE A 66 5.12 -8.30 1.88
N LEU A 67 4.81 -9.02 0.81
CA LEU A 67 3.80 -10.08 0.83
C LEU A 67 4.41 -11.38 1.39
N LYS A 68 3.81 -11.91 2.45
CA LYS A 68 4.19 -13.19 3.06
C LYS A 68 3.83 -14.33 2.11
N LYS A 69 4.78 -15.25 1.89
CA LYS A 69 4.66 -16.37 0.93
C LYS A 69 3.51 -17.36 1.18
N ASN A 70 2.82 -17.25 2.32
CA ASN A 70 1.69 -18.12 2.69
C ASN A 70 0.31 -17.53 2.36
N ALA A 71 0.24 -16.44 1.60
CA ALA A 71 -1.00 -15.98 0.99
C ALA A 71 -1.43 -16.95 -0.12
N ARG A 72 -2.05 -18.07 0.25
CA ARG A 72 -2.59 -19.09 -0.66
C ARG A 72 -4.12 -19.10 -0.59
#